data_AF-A0A814GI84-F1
#
_entry.id   AF-A0A814GI84-F1
#
_cell.length_a   1.000
_cell.length_b   1.000
_cell.length_c   1.000
_cell.angle_alpha   90.00
_cell.angle_beta   90.00
_cell.angle_gamma   90.00
#
_symmetry.space_group_name_H-M   'P 1'
#
loop_
_entity.id
_entity.type
_entity.pdbx_description
1 polymer ?
#
loop_
_entity_poly.entity_id
_entity_poly.type
_entity_poly.pdbx_seq_one_letter_code
_entity_poly.pdbx_strand_id
1 'polypeptide(L)'
;MNSYGFQASFSLVGLVGKLGEFYNLTNVIEEDVTIQQYELSDILDIATYDSHIYPTYRIHYFEQLREHIYSIAGYVARSTKTNTILGYIILNFSQEFIKCGPLYADNINIALMLLKQCATDYDGTMLLTLPEDNRLAIKMFESKHFKQTNILHRVYTGSENIFHGKVFEHIWAVTDDWLSLI
;
A
#
# COMPACT_ATOMS: atom_id res chain seq x y z
N MET A 1 -5.59 33.23 19.52
CA MET A 1 -6.44 32.08 19.14
C MET A 1 -5.82 30.84 19.76
N ASN A 2 -6.55 30.18 20.65
CA ASN A 2 -6.07 28.99 21.35
C ASN A 2 -5.96 27.81 20.37
N SER A 3 -4.74 27.49 19.94
CA SER A 3 -4.46 26.20 19.32
C SER A 3 -4.64 25.12 20.37
N TYR A 4 -5.57 24.19 20.20
CA TYR A 4 -5.82 23.06 21.10
C TYR A 4 -4.66 22.04 21.19
N GLY A 5 -3.41 22.46 20.92
CA GLY A 5 -2.22 21.62 20.96
C GLY A 5 -2.04 20.67 19.77
N PHE A 6 -2.96 20.66 18.80
CA PHE A 6 -2.84 19.84 17.59
C PHE A 6 -1.76 20.38 16.65
N GLN A 7 -0.85 19.51 16.23
CA GLN A 7 0.14 19.75 15.18
C GLN A 7 -0.17 18.87 13.98
N ALA A 8 -0.01 19.40 12.77
CA ALA A 8 -0.12 18.61 11.56
C ALA A 8 1.10 17.68 11.43
N SER A 9 0.88 16.39 11.16
CA SER A 9 1.95 15.42 10.91
C SER A 9 2.21 15.30 9.41
N PHE A 10 1.24 14.77 8.66
CA PHE A 10 1.29 14.65 7.20
C PHE A 10 -0.14 14.60 6.64
N SER A 11 -0.29 14.86 5.34
CA SER A 11 -1.57 14.67 4.66
C SER A 11 -1.58 13.36 3.89
N LEU A 12 -2.78 12.84 3.71
CA LEU A 12 -3.10 11.71 2.86
C LEU A 12 -3.99 12.19 1.72
N VAL A 13 -3.71 11.70 0.51
CA VAL A 13 -4.47 11.97 -0.70
C VAL A 13 -5.21 10.69 -1.09
N GLY A 14 -6.54 10.77 -1.14
CA GLY A 14 -7.36 9.69 -1.66
C GLY A 14 -7.48 9.78 -3.17
N LEU A 15 -7.35 8.65 -3.86
CA LEU A 15 -7.46 8.51 -5.30
C LEU A 15 -8.47 7.40 -5.67
N VAL A 16 -9.17 7.60 -6.79
CA VAL A 16 -10.07 6.60 -7.40
C VAL A 16 -9.75 6.39 -8.87
N GLY A 17 -9.78 5.15 -9.33
CA GLY A 17 -9.53 4.81 -10.74
C GLY A 17 -9.93 3.38 -11.07
N LYS A 18 -9.47 2.87 -12.21
CA LYS A 18 -9.75 1.49 -12.65
C LYS A 18 -8.49 0.63 -12.48
N LEU A 19 -8.63 -0.52 -11.82
CA LEU A 19 -7.50 -1.44 -11.63
C LEU A 19 -6.95 -1.95 -12.98
N GLY A 20 -7.83 -2.17 -13.98
CA GLY A 20 -7.46 -2.61 -15.32
C GLY A 20 -6.45 -1.70 -16.06
N GLU A 21 -6.25 -0.45 -15.64
CA GLU A 21 -5.24 0.47 -16.21
C GLU A 21 -3.78 -0.04 -16.03
N PHE A 22 -3.59 -1.00 -15.14
CA PHE A 22 -2.30 -1.65 -14.87
C PHE A 22 -2.10 -2.98 -15.64
N TYR A 23 -3.10 -3.49 -16.35
CA TYR A 23 -3.02 -4.78 -17.05
C TYR A 23 -1.96 -4.78 -18.16
N ASN A 24 -1.98 -3.77 -19.03
CA ASN A 24 -1.13 -3.68 -20.23
C ASN A 24 0.23 -3.00 -19.97
N LEU A 25 0.85 -3.24 -18.82
CA LEU A 25 2.19 -2.74 -18.54
C LEU A 25 3.24 -3.57 -19.30
N THR A 26 3.81 -2.98 -20.36
CA THR A 26 4.70 -3.65 -21.32
C THR A 26 6.18 -3.69 -20.93
N ASN A 27 6.62 -3.00 -19.87
CA ASN A 27 8.04 -2.85 -19.52
C ASN A 27 8.35 -3.08 -18.03
N VAL A 28 7.50 -3.83 -17.32
CA VAL A 28 7.68 -4.06 -15.88
C VAL A 28 8.10 -5.50 -15.65
N ILE A 29 9.31 -5.82 -16.09
CA ILE A 29 9.92 -7.15 -15.89
C ILE A 29 11.27 -6.90 -15.22
N GLU A 30 11.36 -7.30 -13.94
CA GLU A 30 12.65 -7.52 -13.29
C GLU A 30 12.90 -9.03 -13.33
N GLU A 31 13.92 -9.46 -14.08
CA GLU A 31 14.21 -10.89 -14.35
C GLU A 31 14.44 -11.73 -13.09
N ASP A 32 14.72 -11.08 -11.95
CA ASP A 32 15.01 -11.71 -10.67
C ASP A 32 13.91 -11.53 -9.61
N VAL A 33 12.66 -11.29 -10.03
CA VAL A 33 11.53 -11.07 -9.11
C VAL A 33 10.38 -12.01 -9.45
N THR A 34 9.89 -12.71 -8.42
CA THR A 34 8.65 -13.51 -8.49
C THR A 34 7.54 -12.83 -7.71
N ILE A 35 6.35 -12.75 -8.32
CA ILE A 35 5.12 -12.38 -7.64
C ILE A 35 4.36 -13.66 -7.32
N GLN A 36 3.96 -13.83 -6.06
CA GLN A 36 3.12 -14.93 -5.62
C GLN A 36 1.93 -14.41 -4.82
N GLN A 37 0.86 -15.20 -4.77
CA GLN A 37 -0.23 -14.91 -3.86
C GLN A 37 0.27 -15.00 -2.41
N TYR A 38 -0.23 -14.13 -1.55
CA TYR A 38 0.07 -14.15 -0.12
C TYR A 38 -0.38 -15.47 0.52
N GLU A 39 0.54 -16.13 1.19
CA GLU A 39 0.29 -17.36 1.94
C GLU A 39 0.63 -17.23 3.43
N LEU A 40 0.14 -18.18 4.24
CA LEU A 40 0.39 -18.21 5.69
C LEU A 40 1.89 -18.25 6.04
N SER A 41 2.68 -18.93 5.21
CA SER A 41 4.14 -19.00 5.32
C SER A 41 4.81 -17.64 5.19
N ASP A 42 4.14 -16.65 4.57
CA ASP A 42 4.71 -15.31 4.34
C ASP A 42 4.50 -14.35 5.52
N ILE A 43 3.63 -14.66 6.50
CA ILE A 43 3.23 -13.72 7.58
C ILE A 43 4.42 -13.10 8.29
N LEU A 44 5.37 -13.93 8.74
CA LEU A 44 6.52 -13.46 9.52
C LEU A 44 7.45 -12.58 8.67
N ASP A 45 7.71 -12.99 7.43
CA ASP A 45 8.58 -12.25 6.52
C ASP A 45 7.94 -10.90 6.15
N ILE A 46 6.64 -10.88 5.86
CA ILE A 46 5.91 -9.64 5.50
C ILE A 46 5.83 -8.72 6.71
N ALA A 47 5.50 -9.21 7.90
CA ALA A 47 5.45 -8.38 9.10
C ALA A 47 6.83 -7.78 9.42
N THR A 48 7.90 -8.53 9.16
CA THR A 48 9.28 -8.05 9.31
C THR A 48 9.58 -6.95 8.28
N TYR A 49 9.30 -7.21 7.00
CA TYR A 49 9.45 -6.21 5.93
C TYR A 49 8.62 -4.95 6.19
N ASP A 50 7.35 -5.12 6.57
CA ASP A 50 6.41 -4.05 6.94
C ASP A 50 7.00 -3.16 8.02
N SER A 51 7.65 -3.73 9.03
CA SER A 51 8.19 -2.95 10.16
C SER A 51 9.37 -2.05 9.81
N HIS A 52 10.00 -2.23 8.64
CA HIS A 52 10.99 -1.29 8.12
C HIS A 52 10.34 -0.03 7.51
N ILE A 53 9.05 -0.10 7.19
CA ILE A 53 8.30 0.99 6.55
C ILE A 53 7.31 1.56 7.55
N TYR A 54 6.48 0.73 8.17
CA TYR A 54 5.55 1.11 9.22
C TYR A 54 6.20 0.92 10.59
N PRO A 55 6.14 1.91 11.51
CA PRO A 55 6.95 1.89 12.74
C PRO A 55 6.48 0.85 13.77
N THR A 56 5.25 0.33 13.63
CA THR A 56 4.73 -0.72 14.50
C THR A 56 4.90 -2.08 13.82
N TYR A 57 5.39 -3.08 14.55
CA TYR A 57 5.38 -4.46 14.08
C TYR A 57 3.96 -5.03 14.09
N ARG A 58 3.32 -5.16 12.92
CA ARG A 58 1.87 -5.47 12.78
C ARG A 58 1.57 -6.94 12.48
N ILE A 59 2.23 -7.90 13.13
CA ILE A 59 1.98 -9.33 12.85
C ILE A 59 0.49 -9.73 12.96
N HIS A 60 -0.21 -9.23 13.98
CA HIS A 60 -1.64 -9.52 14.19
C HIS A 60 -2.54 -9.03 13.05
N TYR A 61 -2.16 -7.95 12.36
CA TYR A 61 -2.88 -7.49 11.18
C TYR A 61 -2.85 -8.56 10.08
N PHE A 62 -1.67 -9.11 9.79
CA PHE A 62 -1.51 -10.16 8.78
C PHE A 62 -2.16 -11.49 9.20
N GLU A 63 -2.16 -11.81 10.50
CA GLU A 63 -2.91 -12.95 11.04
C GLU A 63 -4.44 -12.76 10.88
N GLN A 64 -4.96 -11.56 11.05
CA GLN A 64 -6.39 -11.25 10.89
C GLN A 64 -6.84 -11.28 9.43
N LEU A 65 -5.97 -10.90 8.48
CA LEU A 65 -6.25 -11.04 7.05
C LEU A 65 -6.70 -12.47 6.69
N ARG A 66 -6.15 -13.48 7.36
CA ARG A 66 -6.55 -14.90 7.22
C ARG A 66 -8.04 -15.14 7.48
N GLU A 67 -8.64 -14.39 8.40
CA GLU A 67 -10.03 -14.60 8.81
C GLU A 67 -11.03 -14.01 7.79
N HIS A 68 -10.51 -13.21 6.86
CA HIS A 68 -11.27 -12.49 5.84
C HIS A 68 -10.92 -12.93 4.41
N ILE A 69 -10.39 -14.16 4.21
CA ILE A 69 -9.92 -14.66 2.90
C ILE A 69 -10.92 -14.52 1.74
N TYR A 70 -12.22 -14.44 2.00
CA TYR A 70 -13.25 -14.27 0.97
C TYR A 70 -13.45 -12.81 0.52
N SER A 71 -12.93 -11.85 1.28
CA SER A 71 -13.06 -10.42 1.01
C SER A 71 -11.71 -9.73 0.84
N ILE A 72 -10.60 -10.48 0.76
CA ILE A 72 -9.28 -9.92 0.50
C ILE A 72 -8.51 -10.73 -0.55
N ALA A 73 -7.56 -10.08 -1.20
CA ALA A 73 -6.49 -10.72 -1.96
C ALA A 73 -5.17 -10.07 -1.60
N GLY A 74 -4.08 -10.83 -1.60
CA GLY A 74 -2.75 -10.31 -1.32
C GLY A 74 -1.73 -10.92 -2.25
N TYR A 75 -0.70 -10.15 -2.61
CA TYR A 75 0.44 -10.62 -3.37
C TYR A 75 1.74 -10.12 -2.76
N VAL A 76 2.78 -10.92 -2.91
CA VAL A 76 4.12 -10.69 -2.38
C VAL A 76 5.12 -10.75 -3.53
N ALA A 77 5.99 -9.75 -3.61
CA ALA A 77 7.14 -9.75 -4.51
C ALA A 77 8.37 -10.25 -3.74
N ARG A 78 9.04 -11.27 -4.27
CA ARG A 78 10.29 -11.82 -3.70
C ARG A 78 11.40 -11.80 -4.73
N SER A 79 12.63 -11.57 -4.28
CA SER A 79 13.81 -11.79 -5.12
C SER A 79 14.04 -13.29 -5.31
N THR A 80 14.22 -13.74 -6.53
CA THR A 80 14.57 -15.15 -6.83
C THR A 80 16.00 -15.51 -6.39
N LYS A 81 16.87 -14.50 -6.23
CA LYS A 81 18.27 -14.68 -5.83
C LYS A 81 18.44 -14.88 -4.33
N THR A 82 17.69 -14.13 -3.53
CA THR A 82 17.86 -14.07 -2.06
C THR A 82 16.64 -14.57 -1.30
N ASN A 83 15.52 -14.82 -1.98
CA ASN A 83 14.21 -15.12 -1.39
C ASN A 83 13.67 -14.04 -0.44
N THR A 84 14.24 -12.82 -0.48
CA THR A 84 13.81 -11.70 0.36
C THR A 84 12.59 -11.01 -0.24
N ILE A 85 11.69 -10.51 0.62
CA ILE A 85 10.56 -9.69 0.20
C ILE A 85 11.05 -8.33 -0.27
N LEU A 86 10.51 -7.90 -1.42
CA LEU A 86 10.77 -6.60 -2.06
C LEU A 86 9.53 -5.69 -2.06
N GLY A 87 8.38 -6.24 -1.67
CA GLY A 87 7.12 -5.53 -1.61
C GLY A 87 5.93 -6.46 -1.47
N TYR A 88 4.79 -5.90 -1.10
CA TYR A 88 3.52 -6.61 -1.05
C TYR A 88 2.35 -5.65 -1.28
N ILE A 89 1.22 -6.21 -1.69
CA ILE A 89 -0.06 -5.51 -1.87
C ILE A 89 -1.17 -6.30 -1.20
N ILE A 90 -2.08 -5.60 -0.54
CA ILE A 90 -3.36 -6.15 -0.07
C ILE A 90 -4.51 -5.39 -0.75
N LEU A 91 -5.47 -6.14 -1.27
CA LEU A 91 -6.75 -5.67 -1.78
C LEU A 91 -7.86 -6.13 -0.83
N ASN A 92 -8.80 -5.24 -0.53
CA ASN A 92 -10.01 -5.55 0.20
C ASN A 92 -11.23 -5.27 -0.69
N PHE A 93 -12.08 -6.26 -0.87
CA PHE A 93 -13.22 -6.21 -1.78
C PHE A 93 -14.48 -5.77 -1.02
N SER A 94 -15.05 -4.64 -1.45
CA SER A 94 -16.40 -4.24 -1.07
C SER A 94 -17.38 -4.50 -2.22
N GLN A 95 -18.67 -4.30 -1.98
CA GLN A 95 -19.69 -4.41 -3.03
C GLN A 95 -19.52 -3.36 -4.15
N GLU A 96 -18.91 -2.21 -3.84
CA GLU A 96 -18.86 -1.05 -4.74
C GLU A 96 -17.46 -0.78 -5.30
N PHE A 97 -16.41 -1.19 -4.59
CA PHE A 97 -15.03 -0.86 -4.91
C PHE A 97 -14.03 -1.86 -4.34
N ILE A 98 -12.86 -1.92 -4.96
CA ILE A 98 -11.67 -2.59 -4.45
C ILE A 98 -10.87 -1.54 -3.68
N LYS A 99 -10.71 -1.71 -2.37
CA LYS A 99 -9.77 -0.89 -1.60
C LYS A 99 -8.37 -1.48 -1.74
N CYS A 100 -7.41 -0.67 -2.16
CA CYS A 100 -5.99 -1.06 -2.24
C CYS A 100 -5.24 -0.43 -1.07
N GLY A 101 -4.60 -1.28 -0.28
CA GLY A 101 -3.81 -0.83 0.87
C GLY A 101 -3.69 -1.92 1.95
N PRO A 102 -2.48 -2.17 2.47
CA PRO A 102 -1.21 -1.54 2.09
C PRO A 102 -0.71 -2.00 0.72
N LEU A 103 -0.04 -1.09 -0.02
CA LEU A 103 0.86 -1.43 -1.12
C LEU A 103 2.22 -0.81 -0.78
N TYR A 104 3.13 -1.63 -0.30
CA TYR A 104 4.49 -1.23 0.05
C TYR A 104 5.48 -1.93 -0.86
N ALA A 105 6.49 -1.22 -1.34
CA ALA A 105 7.46 -1.76 -2.29
C ALA A 105 8.77 -0.98 -2.26
N ASP A 106 9.88 -1.69 -2.49
CA ASP A 106 11.22 -1.12 -2.53
C ASP A 106 11.36 -0.02 -3.59
N ASN A 107 10.61 -0.13 -4.70
CA ASN A 107 10.62 0.85 -5.77
C ASN A 107 9.34 0.78 -6.64
N ILE A 108 9.24 1.69 -7.62
CA ILE A 108 8.09 1.82 -8.53
C ILE A 108 7.86 0.58 -9.39
N ASN A 109 8.92 -0.09 -9.84
CA ASN A 109 8.78 -1.27 -10.70
C ASN A 109 8.10 -2.39 -9.92
N ILE A 110 8.54 -2.66 -8.69
CA ILE A 110 7.92 -3.68 -7.83
C ILE A 110 6.45 -3.34 -7.55
N ALA A 111 6.14 -2.07 -7.25
CA ALA A 111 4.75 -1.63 -7.07
C ALA A 111 3.90 -1.87 -8.33
N LEU A 112 4.43 -1.55 -9.52
CA LEU A 112 3.77 -1.79 -10.80
C LEU A 112 3.61 -3.28 -11.11
N MET A 113 4.57 -4.15 -10.76
CA MET A 113 4.45 -5.60 -10.92
C MET A 113 3.31 -6.16 -10.06
N LEU A 114 3.24 -5.73 -8.79
CA LEU A 114 2.17 -6.10 -7.87
C LEU A 114 0.79 -5.64 -8.39
N LEU A 115 0.68 -4.38 -8.83
CA LEU A 115 -0.56 -3.85 -9.41
C LEU A 115 -0.95 -4.56 -10.72
N LYS A 116 0.02 -4.91 -11.56
CA LYS A 116 -0.22 -5.69 -12.78
C LYS A 116 -0.77 -7.08 -12.45
N GLN A 117 -0.19 -7.75 -11.45
CA GLN A 117 -0.69 -9.05 -11.01
C GLN A 117 -2.13 -8.93 -10.52
N CYS A 118 -2.41 -7.94 -9.67
CA CYS A 118 -3.78 -7.65 -9.23
C CYS A 118 -4.74 -7.40 -10.41
N ALA A 119 -4.34 -6.61 -11.40
CA ALA A 119 -5.15 -6.30 -12.58
C ALA A 119 -5.31 -7.49 -13.55
N THR A 120 -4.47 -8.51 -13.42
CA THR A 120 -4.60 -9.77 -14.17
C THR A 120 -5.69 -10.64 -13.59
N ASP A 121 -5.79 -10.67 -12.26
CA ASP A 121 -6.70 -11.56 -11.55
C ASP A 121 -8.05 -10.90 -11.21
N TYR A 122 -8.08 -9.56 -11.14
CA TYR A 122 -9.25 -8.79 -10.76
C TYR A 122 -9.46 -7.57 -11.66
N ASP A 123 -10.73 -7.19 -11.84
CA ASP A 123 -11.12 -5.94 -12.47
C ASP A 123 -12.13 -5.20 -11.59
N GLY A 124 -12.12 -3.88 -11.64
CA GLY A 124 -13.01 -3.05 -10.84
C GLY A 124 -12.54 -1.62 -10.64
N THR A 125 -13.40 -0.84 -9.98
CA THR A 125 -13.04 0.48 -9.48
C THR A 125 -12.18 0.32 -8.23
N MET A 126 -11.00 0.92 -8.24
CA MET A 126 -10.05 0.88 -7.13
C MET A 126 -10.04 2.21 -6.39
N LEU A 127 -10.10 2.14 -5.06
CA LEU A 127 -9.86 3.24 -4.14
C LEU A 127 -8.53 3.00 -3.41
N LEU A 128 -7.74 4.06 -3.26
CA LEU A 128 -6.53 4.01 -2.46
C LEU A 128 -6.25 5.36 -1.80
N THR A 129 -5.43 5.31 -0.76
CA THR A 129 -4.97 6.49 -0.04
C THR A 129 -3.44 6.49 -0.06
N LEU A 130 -2.82 7.66 -0.27
CA LEU A 130 -1.37 7.83 -0.39
C LEU A 130 -0.87 8.95 0.53
N PRO A 131 0.36 8.90 1.05
CA PRO A 131 1.01 10.08 1.62
C PRO A 131 1.16 11.17 0.55
N GLU A 132 0.73 12.40 0.86
CA GLU A 132 0.86 13.56 -0.05
C GLU A 132 2.31 13.80 -0.48
N ASP A 133 3.26 13.48 0.41
CA ASP A 133 4.69 13.63 0.17
C ASP A 133 5.26 12.61 -0.83
N ASN A 134 4.58 11.48 -1.06
CA ASN A 134 4.98 10.55 -2.13
C ASN A 134 4.44 11.02 -3.50
N ARG A 135 5.04 12.10 -4.01
CA ARG A 135 4.70 12.68 -5.31
C ARG A 135 4.91 11.73 -6.48
N LEU A 136 5.82 10.75 -6.34
CA LEU A 136 6.07 9.74 -7.37
C LEU A 136 4.89 8.78 -7.48
N ALA A 137 4.37 8.30 -6.34
CA ALA A 137 3.16 7.46 -6.32
C ALA A 137 1.95 8.22 -6.87
N ILE A 138 1.73 9.47 -6.44
CA ILE A 138 0.62 10.29 -6.96
C ILE A 138 0.68 10.39 -8.49
N LYS A 139 1.83 10.78 -9.05
CA LYS A 139 2.01 10.87 -10.51
C LYS A 139 1.82 9.52 -11.22
N MET A 140 2.26 8.42 -10.61
CA MET A 140 2.06 7.08 -11.17
C MET A 140 0.58 6.79 -11.35
N PHE A 141 -0.24 7.01 -10.32
CA PHE A 141 -1.68 6.77 -10.40
C PHE A 141 -2.40 7.78 -11.31
N GLU A 142 -2.05 9.07 -11.26
CA GLU A 142 -2.61 10.09 -12.16
C GLU A 142 -2.32 9.77 -13.64
N SER A 143 -1.13 9.26 -13.96
CA SER A 143 -0.78 8.80 -15.32
C SER A 143 -1.65 7.63 -15.82
N LYS A 144 -2.34 6.97 -14.89
CA LYS A 144 -3.31 5.89 -15.11
C LYS A 144 -4.75 6.36 -14.92
N HIS A 145 -4.99 7.65 -15.09
CA HIS A 145 -6.31 8.29 -15.02
C HIS A 145 -7.01 8.18 -13.66
N PHE A 146 -6.27 7.87 -12.59
CA PHE A 146 -6.81 7.99 -11.24
C PHE A 146 -7.05 9.47 -10.92
N LYS A 147 -8.18 9.74 -10.28
CA LYS A 147 -8.60 11.09 -9.89
C LYS A 147 -8.57 11.22 -8.39
N GLN A 148 -8.13 12.38 -7.92
CA GLN A 148 -8.19 12.71 -6.52
C GLN A 148 -9.63 12.85 -6.04
N THR A 149 -9.95 12.24 -4.90
CA THR A 149 -11.28 12.27 -4.26
C THR A 149 -11.32 13.17 -3.04
N ASN A 150 -10.28 13.14 -2.21
CA ASN A 150 -10.23 13.82 -0.92
C ASN A 150 -8.77 14.02 -0.47
N ILE A 151 -8.60 14.95 0.47
CA ILE A 151 -7.35 15.10 1.24
C ILE A 151 -7.74 14.98 2.72
N LEU A 152 -7.00 14.15 3.45
CA LEU A 152 -7.14 13.98 4.89
C LEU A 152 -5.86 14.48 5.56
N HIS A 153 -5.98 15.33 6.56
CA HIS A 153 -4.81 15.80 7.32
C HIS A 153 -4.69 15.01 8.62
N ARG A 154 -3.56 14.32 8.81
CA ARG A 154 -3.26 13.69 10.09
C ARG A 154 -2.75 14.75 11.07
N VAL A 155 -3.39 14.82 12.23
CA VAL A 155 -2.99 15.69 13.33
C VAL A 155 -2.61 14.84 14.54
N TYR A 156 -1.72 15.34 15.37
CA TYR A 156 -1.32 14.71 16.63
C TYR A 156 -1.26 15.74 17.76
N THR A 157 -1.41 15.25 18.98
CA THR A 157 -1.18 16.01 20.22
C THR A 157 -0.06 15.34 20.98
N GLY A 158 1.14 15.92 21.00
CA GLY A 158 2.31 15.34 21.65
C GLY A 158 3.59 15.53 20.84
N SER A 159 4.66 14.80 21.16
CA SER A 159 5.94 14.81 20.41
C SER A 159 6.06 13.66 19.40
N GLU A 160 5.02 12.84 19.24
CA GLU A 160 5.04 11.66 18.38
C GLU A 160 4.81 12.04 16.91
N ASN A 161 5.92 12.27 16.21
CA ASN A 161 5.89 12.23 14.75
C ASN A 161 6.17 10.79 14.33
N ILE A 162 5.12 10.09 13.91
CA ILE A 162 5.15 8.63 13.69
C ILE A 162 6.02 8.28 12.46
N PHE A 163 6.28 9.25 11.57
CA PHE A 163 7.12 9.08 10.39
C PHE A 163 8.14 10.21 10.28
N HIS A 164 9.39 9.83 10.05
CA HIS A 164 10.49 10.75 9.75
C HIS A 164 11.16 10.34 8.44
N GLY A 165 11.47 11.31 7.58
CA GLY A 165 12.38 11.11 6.44
C GLY A 165 11.78 10.39 5.22
N LYS A 166 12.61 9.57 4.55
CA LYS A 166 12.36 8.98 3.21
C LYS A 166 11.34 7.83 3.17
N VAL A 167 10.74 7.48 4.30
CA VAL A 167 9.85 6.30 4.44
C VAL A 167 8.68 6.33 3.45
N PHE A 168 8.20 7.54 3.09
CA PHE A 168 7.14 7.69 2.11
C PHE A 168 7.51 7.17 0.71
N GLU A 169 8.80 7.09 0.34
CA GLU A 169 9.24 6.59 -0.96
C GLU A 169 8.87 5.11 -1.20
N HIS A 170 8.64 4.34 -0.12
CA HIS A 170 8.24 2.93 -0.17
C HIS A 170 6.74 2.70 -0.01
N ILE A 171 5.96 3.75 0.25
CA ILE A 171 4.52 3.67 0.50
C ILE A 171 3.76 4.08 -0.76
N TRP A 172 3.16 3.12 -1.45
CA TRP A 172 2.42 3.30 -2.70
C TRP A 172 0.90 3.10 -2.54
N ALA A 173 0.45 2.67 -1.36
CA ALA A 173 -0.91 2.84 -0.84
C ALA A 173 -0.88 2.51 0.66
N VAL A 174 -1.63 3.28 1.46
CA VAL A 174 -1.88 2.97 2.87
C VAL A 174 -3.23 2.28 3.01
N THR A 175 -3.38 1.44 4.04
CA THR A 175 -4.72 0.98 4.45
C THR A 175 -5.45 2.10 5.20
N ASP A 176 -6.77 2.21 5.06
CA ASP A 176 -7.56 3.17 5.84
C ASP A 176 -7.49 2.89 7.36
N ASP A 177 -7.12 1.67 7.75
CA ASP A 177 -6.94 1.23 9.15
C ASP A 177 -5.70 1.84 9.85
N TRP A 178 -4.99 2.76 9.18
CA TRP A 178 -3.97 3.59 9.82
C TRP A 178 -4.49 4.44 10.99
N LEU A 179 -5.81 4.60 11.09
CA LEU A 179 -6.50 5.38 12.13
C LEU A 179 -6.92 4.53 13.34
N SER A 180 -6.89 3.20 13.27
CA SER A 180 -7.50 2.31 14.28
C SER A 180 -6.49 1.47 15.08
N LEU A 181 -5.18 1.61 14.83
CA LEU A 181 -4.12 0.78 15.44
C LEU A 181 -3.13 1.56 16.31
N ILE A 182 -3.59 2.64 16.96
CA ILE A 182 -2.94 3.24 18.14
C ILE A 182 -3.95 3.26 19.28
#